data_AF-A0A2E6Z6C1-F1
#
_entry.id   AF-A0A2E6Z6C1-F1
#
_cell.length_a   1.000
_cell.length_b   1.000
_cell.length_c   1.000
_cell.angle_alpha   90.00
_cell.angle_beta   90.00
_cell.angle_gamma   90.00
#
_symmetry.space_group_name_H-M   'P 1'
#
loop_
_entity.id
_entity.type
_entity.pdbx_description
1 polymer ?
#
loop_
_entity_poly.entity_id
_entity_poly.type
_entity_poly.pdbx_seq_one_letter_code
_entity_poly.pdbx_strand_id
1 'polypeptide(L)' 'MAVFLFTFGLFLVVVLAMAIGFVVQRKTLAGSCGGLGALNIAKACDCDTPCEKRQKRLDKEKFWQDNKII' A
#
# COMPACT_ATOMS: atom_id res chain seq x y z
N MET A 1 38.30 1.08 -2.09
CA MET A 1 37.75 0.78 -3.44
C MET A 1 37.14 -0.61 -3.53
N ALA A 2 37.84 -1.70 -3.17
CA ALA A 2 37.29 -3.06 -3.21
C ALA A 2 36.00 -3.24 -2.40
N VAL A 3 35.97 -2.74 -1.15
CA VAL A 3 34.79 -2.80 -0.29
C VAL A 3 33.60 -2.04 -0.89
N PHE A 4 33.85 -0.89 -1.51
CA PHE A 4 32.82 -0.07 -2.15
C PHE A 4 32.14 -0.80 -3.32
N LEU A 5 32.93 -1.44 -4.18
CA LEU A 5 32.38 -2.24 -5.29
C LEU A 5 31.62 -3.46 -4.78
N PHE A 6 32.10 -4.09 -3.70
CA PHE A 6 31.46 -5.26 -3.12
C PHE A 6 30.11 -4.91 -2.46
N THR A 7 30.05 -3.84 -1.67
CA THR A 7 28.81 -3.40 -1.03
C THR A 7 27.80 -2.90 -2.06
N PHE A 8 28.26 -2.16 -3.08
CA PHE A 8 27.41 -1.73 -4.19
C PHE A 8 26.82 -2.92 -4.96
N GLY A 9 27.64 -3.92 -5.29
CA GLY A 9 27.18 -5.14 -5.94
C GLY A 9 26.16 -5.92 -5.10
N LEU A 10 26.42 -6.09 -3.80
CA LEU A 10 25.49 -6.76 -2.87
C LEU A 10 24.13 -6.04 -2.82
N PHE A 11 24.15 -4.70 -2.76
CA PHE A 11 22.92 -3.91 -2.70
C PHE A 11 22.07 -4.08 -3.96
N LEU A 12 22.70 -4.09 -5.14
CA LEU A 12 22.01 -4.36 -6.40
C LEU A 12 21.38 -5.75 -6.43
N VAL A 13 22.09 -6.77 -5.97
CA VAL A 13 21.57 -8.15 -5.90
C VAL A 13 20.34 -8.21 -4.99
N VAL A 14 20.37 -7.56 -3.83
CA VAL A 14 19.22 -7.52 -2.91
C VAL A 14 18.02 -6.82 -3.54
N VAL A 15 18.21 -5.68 -4.19
CA VAL A 15 17.13 -4.94 -4.87
C VAL A 15 16.49 -5.78 -5.98
N LEU A 16 17.31 -6.46 -6.79
CA LEU A 16 16.82 -7.36 -7.83
C LEU A 16 16.04 -8.53 -7.24
N ALA A 17 16.53 -9.14 -6.16
CA ALA A 17 15.82 -10.20 -5.47
C ALA A 17 14.45 -9.75 -4.93
N MET A 18 14.37 -8.53 -4.37
CA MET A 18 13.11 -7.95 -3.90
C MET A 18 12.15 -7.67 -5.06
N ALA A 19 12.65 -7.14 -6.18
CA ALA A 19 11.84 -6.90 -7.38
C ALA A 19 11.28 -8.19 -7.96
N ILE A 20 12.11 -9.23 -8.07
CA ILE A 20 11.67 -10.57 -8.53
C ILE A 20 10.64 -11.14 -7.55
N GLY A 21 10.90 -11.04 -6.23
CA GLY A 21 9.96 -11.48 -5.21
C GLY A 21 8.60 -10.78 -5.31
N PHE A 22 8.59 -9.48 -5.58
CA PHE A 22 7.37 -8.71 -5.79
C PHE A 22 6.59 -9.16 -7.03
N VAL A 23 7.28 -9.37 -8.16
CA VAL A 23 6.68 -9.84 -9.42
C VAL A 23 6.11 -11.25 -9.29
N VAL A 24 6.83 -12.16 -8.60
CA VAL A 24 6.37 -13.54 -8.39
C VAL A 24 5.18 -13.59 -7.43
N GLN A 25 5.22 -12.81 -6.35
CA GLN A 25 4.12 -12.82 -5.39
C GLN A 25 2.84 -12.20 -5.96
N ARG A 26 2.93 -11.31 -6.98
CA ARG A 26 1.79 -10.54 -7.55
C ARG A 26 0.84 -9.99 -6.48
N LYS A 27 1.34 -9.82 -5.26
CA LYS A 27 0.59 -9.27 -4.14
C LYS A 27 0.64 -7.78 -4.33
N THR A 28 -0.51 -7.21 -4.65
CA THR A 28 -0.78 -5.79 -4.48
C THR A 28 -0.22 -5.35 -3.12
N LEU A 29 0.64 -4.33 -3.11
CA LEU A 29 1.38 -3.90 -1.92
C LEU A 29 0.46 -3.90 -0.71
N ALA A 30 0.88 -4.53 0.39
CA ALA A 30 0.08 -4.73 1.61
C ALA A 30 -0.18 -3.41 2.37
N GLY A 31 -0.83 -2.46 1.69
CA GLY A 31 -1.36 -1.21 2.21
C GLY A 31 -2.83 -1.08 1.83
N SER A 32 -3.42 0.10 1.96
CA SER A 32 -4.83 0.36 1.62
C SER A 32 -5.20 -0.01 0.17
N CYS A 33 -4.22 -0.02 -0.75
CA CYS A 33 -4.37 -0.38 -2.16
C CYS A 33 -4.13 -1.88 -2.43
N GLY A 34 -3.69 -2.63 -1.41
CA GLY A 34 -3.42 -4.07 -1.44
C GLY A 34 -4.68 -4.94 -1.56
N GLY A 35 -5.82 -4.46 -1.09
CA GLY A 35 -7.08 -5.22 -1.14
C GLY A 35 -7.90 -5.03 -2.42
N LEU A 36 -7.54 -4.06 -3.24
CA LEU A 36 -8.35 -3.63 -4.40
C LEU A 36 -8.05 -4.42 -5.68
N GLY A 37 -6.97 -5.21 -5.69
CA GLY A 37 -6.60 -6.08 -6.82
C GLY A 37 -7.58 -7.23 -7.08
N ALA A 38 -8.32 -7.69 -6.06
CA ALA A 38 -9.36 -8.69 -6.22
C ALA A 38 -10.65 -8.15 -6.88
N LEU A 39 -10.77 -6.83 -7.02
CA LEU A 39 -11.97 -6.14 -7.53
C LEU A 39 -11.79 -5.57 -8.94
N ASN A 40 -10.73 -5.93 -9.68
CA ASN A 40 -10.48 -5.46 -11.07
C ASN A 40 -10.47 -3.93 -11.26
N ILE A 41 -10.32 -3.11 -10.22
CA ILE A 41 -10.14 -1.66 -10.38
C ILE A 41 -8.66 -1.37 -10.63
N ALA A 42 -8.23 -1.60 -11.86
CA ALA A 42 -6.87 -1.28 -12.32
C ALA A 42 -6.57 0.24 -12.44
N LYS A 43 -7.49 1.10 -11.99
CA LYS A 43 -7.39 2.57 -11.94
C LYS A 43 -8.10 3.18 -10.70
N ALA A 44 -7.77 2.73 -9.48
CA ALA A 44 -8.50 3.12 -8.25
C ALA A 44 -7.77 4.06 -7.29
N CYS A 45 -6.56 4.53 -7.62
CA CYS A 45 -5.93 5.61 -6.85
C CYS A 45 -6.46 7.00 -7.24
N ASP A 46 -7.42 7.06 -8.17
CA ASP A 46 -8.28 8.21 -8.49
C ASP A 46 -9.76 7.87 -8.20
N CYS A 47 -10.06 7.28 -7.03
CA CYS A 47 -11.46 7.11 -6.64
C CYS A 47 -11.99 8.38 -5.97
N ASP A 48 -12.98 9.02 -6.61
CA ASP A 48 -13.84 10.09 -6.06
C ASP A 48 -14.50 9.70 -4.72
N THR A 49 -14.63 8.40 -4.43
CA THR A 49 -15.20 7.88 -3.19
C THR A 49 -14.14 7.15 -2.35
N PRO A 50 -13.96 7.53 -1.07
CA PRO A 50 -12.95 6.93 -0.21
C PRO A 50 -13.27 5.47 0.12
N CYS A 51 -12.27 4.62 0.00
CA CYS A 51 -12.31 3.18 0.30
C CYS A 51 -13.03 2.86 1.63
N GLU A 52 -13.79 1.76 1.69
CA GLU A 52 -14.70 1.41 2.79
C GLU A 52 -14.07 1.47 4.20
N LYS A 53 -12.80 1.09 4.36
CA LYS A 53 -12.11 1.19 5.66
C LYS A 53 -11.93 2.63 6.13
N ARG A 54 -11.74 3.57 5.19
CA ARG A 54 -11.67 5.01 5.47
C ARG A 54 -13.08 5.56 5.71
N GLN A 55 -14.07 5.12 4.94
CA GLN A 55 -15.47 5.52 5.13
C GLN A 55 -15.99 5.12 6.52
N LYS A 56 -15.78 3.87 6.95
CA LYS A 56 -16.13 3.41 8.31
C LYS A 56 -15.44 4.21 9.42
N ARG A 57 -14.24 4.71 9.17
CA ARG A 57 -13.52 5.55 10.12
C ARG A 57 -14.14 6.96 10.18
N LEU A 58 -14.45 7.54 9.02
CA LEU A 58 -15.15 8.82 8.90
C LEU A 58 -16.57 8.75 9.49
N ASP A 59 -17.30 7.67 9.28
CA ASP A 59 -18.65 7.47 9.82
C ASP A 59 -18.60 7.33 11.35
N LYS A 60 -17.57 6.65 11.87
CA LYS A 60 -17.32 6.61 13.31
C LYS A 60 -17.02 8.02 13.83
N GLU A 61 -16.14 8.78 13.19
CA GLU A 61 -15.82 10.16 13.56
C GLU A 61 -17.05 11.07 13.52
N LYS A 62 -17.90 10.95 12.49
CA LYS A 62 -19.18 11.67 12.38
C LYS A 62 -20.15 11.30 13.50
N PHE A 63 -20.30 10.02 13.81
CA PHE A 63 -21.14 9.57 14.91
C PHE A 63 -20.74 10.22 16.25
N TRP A 64 -19.45 10.34 16.54
CA TRP A 64 -18.98 11.02 17.76
C TRP A 64 -19.21 12.53 17.74
N GLN A 65 -19.16 13.18 16.57
CA GLN A 65 -19.44 14.61 16.42
C GLN A 65 -20.94 14.90 16.55
N ASP A 66 -21.79 14.09 15.93
CA ASP A 66 -23.26 14.24 15.98
C ASP A 66 -23.83 13.92 17.37
N ASN A 67 -23.23 12.95 18.08
CA ASN A 67 -23.55 12.65 19.49
C ASN A 67 -22.70 13.43 20.49
N LYS A 68 -22.01 14.48 20.05
CA LYS A 68 -21.34 15.39 20.98
C LYS A 68 -22.41 16.26 21.65
N ILE A 69 -22.96 15.75 22.73
CA ILE A 69 -23.86 16.49 23.62
C ILE A 69 -23.06 17.67 24.17
N ILE A 70 -23.42 18.89 23.76
CA ILE A 70 -23.05 20.14 24.44
C ILE A 70 -23.87 20.26 25.72
#